data_AF-A0A919LUM6-F1
#
_entry.id   AF-A0A919LUM6-F1
#
_cell.length_a   1.000
_cell.length_b   1.000
_cell.length_c   1.000
_cell.angle_alpha   90.00
_cell.angle_beta   90.00
_cell.angle_gamma   90.00
#
_symmetry.space_group_name_H-M   'P 1'
#
loop_
_entity.id
_entity.type
_entity.pdbx_description
1 polymer ?
#
loop_
_entity_poly.entity_id
_entity_poly.type
_entity_poly.pdbx_seq_one_letter_code
_entity_poly.pdbx_strand_id
1 'polypeptide(L)'
;MLLNAADKALWRLALPMIFSNITVPLLGLVDTAVIGHLDSPVYLGGVAVGATATSFLFMLLLFLRMSTTGLTAQARAPRSAAPGAGAGAAAGPALGAGVLIILLRLPLIDLALHIVGGSEAVLEQARRFLEIRWLSAPASLANPVLLGWLLGVQYARAPVILLVVGNLLNIVLDLWLVMGLRMNVRERRWPRSPRSTPPSLLAC
;
A
#
# COMPACT_ATOMS: atom_id res chain seq x y z
N MET A 1 -33.22 29.64 1.72
CA MET A 1 -33.12 28.86 0.47
C MET A 1 -31.68 28.37 0.36
N LEU A 2 -31.29 27.24 1.00
CA LEU A 2 -29.84 27.00 1.18
C LEU A 2 -29.31 25.60 0.91
N LEU A 3 -30.13 24.56 0.70
CA LEU A 3 -29.66 23.29 0.11
C LEU A 3 -30.79 22.64 -0.68
N ASN A 4 -30.59 22.47 -1.98
CA ASN A 4 -31.52 21.76 -2.86
C ASN A 4 -31.46 20.24 -2.58
N ALA A 5 -32.43 19.46 -3.08
CA ALA A 5 -32.44 18.00 -2.86
C ALA A 5 -31.17 17.32 -3.41
N ALA A 6 -30.62 17.86 -4.50
CA ALA A 6 -29.34 17.44 -5.06
C ALA A 6 -28.16 17.69 -4.11
N ASP A 7 -28.11 18.84 -3.43
CA ASP A 7 -27.04 19.17 -2.50
C ASP A 7 -27.05 18.25 -1.28
N LYS A 8 -28.24 17.94 -0.74
CA LYS A 8 -28.37 16.98 0.37
C LYS A 8 -27.92 15.58 -0.02
N ALA A 9 -28.20 15.14 -1.25
CA ALA A 9 -27.74 13.86 -1.78
C ALA A 9 -26.22 13.84 -1.97
N LEU A 10 -25.64 14.94 -2.48
CA LEU A 10 -24.20 15.12 -2.63
C LEU A 10 -23.48 15.06 -1.28
N TRP A 11 -23.95 15.80 -0.28
CA TRP A 11 -23.36 15.82 1.07
C TRP A 11 -23.42 14.45 1.74
N ARG A 12 -24.50 13.69 1.54
CA ARG A 12 -24.63 12.32 2.06
C ARG A 12 -23.63 11.34 1.45
N LEU A 13 -23.14 11.62 0.23
CA LEU A 13 -22.10 10.84 -0.44
C LEU A 13 -20.68 11.35 -0.13
N ALA A 14 -20.51 12.67 -0.04
CA ALA A 14 -19.22 13.33 0.11
C ALA A 14 -18.66 13.20 1.52
N LEU A 15 -19.47 13.38 2.57
CA LEU A 15 -18.99 13.32 3.97
C LEU A 15 -18.27 12.00 4.31
N PRO A 16 -18.85 10.83 4.00
CA PRO A 16 -18.20 9.55 4.27
C PRO A 16 -16.95 9.33 3.41
N MET A 17 -16.94 9.84 2.17
CA MET A 17 -15.77 9.78 1.29
C MET A 17 -14.62 10.64 1.79
N ILE A 18 -14.89 11.83 2.33
CA ILE A 18 -13.86 12.71 2.91
C ILE A 18 -13.21 12.01 4.11
N PHE A 19 -14.03 11.51 5.04
CA PHE A 19 -13.53 10.78 6.21
C PHE A 19 -12.69 9.57 5.79
N SER A 20 -13.17 8.80 4.82
CA SER A 20 -12.46 7.64 4.27
C SER A 20 -11.09 8.02 3.68
N ASN A 21 -10.98 9.11 2.93
CA ASN A 21 -9.71 9.51 2.34
C ASN A 21 -8.70 10.04 3.36
N ILE A 22 -9.14 10.53 4.52
CA ILE A 22 -8.24 10.94 5.62
C ILE A 22 -7.60 9.72 6.29
N THR A 23 -8.30 8.57 6.33
CA THR A 23 -7.78 7.36 6.99
C THR A 23 -6.53 6.79 6.32
N VAL A 24 -6.41 6.90 5.00
CA VAL A 24 -5.26 6.35 4.24
C VAL A 24 -3.92 7.01 4.62
N PRO A 25 -3.76 8.35 4.60
CA PRO A 25 -2.52 8.99 5.02
C PRO A 25 -2.26 8.85 6.53
N LEU A 26 -3.31 8.78 7.36
CA LEU A 26 -3.13 8.50 8.79
C LEU A 26 -2.56 7.10 9.03
N LEU A 27 -3.01 6.10 8.27
CA LEU A 27 -2.45 4.76 8.34
C LEU A 27 -0.98 4.75 7.89
N GLY A 28 -0.66 5.42 6.78
CA GLY A 28 0.73 5.56 6.33
C GLY A 28 1.64 6.21 7.38
N LEU A 29 1.11 7.15 8.17
CA LEU A 29 1.80 7.75 9.32
C LEU A 29 2.05 6.73 10.44
N VAL A 30 1.08 5.87 10.76
CA VAL A 30 1.21 4.80 11.75
C VAL A 30 2.23 3.76 11.27
N ASP A 31 2.13 3.29 10.04
CA ASP A 31 3.08 2.33 9.44
C ASP A 31 4.52 2.89 9.51
N THR A 32 4.68 4.18 9.16
CA THR A 32 5.98 4.86 9.23
C THR A 32 6.49 4.98 10.68
N ALA A 33 5.62 5.28 11.65
CA ALA A 33 5.99 5.37 13.06
C ALA A 33 6.36 4.00 13.68
N VAL A 34 5.70 2.93 13.25
CA VAL A 34 6.02 1.54 13.64
C VAL A 34 7.35 1.12 13.04
N ILE A 35 7.59 1.42 11.76
CA ILE A 35 8.88 1.13 11.10
C ILE A 35 10.00 2.00 11.70
N GLY A 36 9.68 3.20 12.19
CA GLY A 36 10.61 4.11 12.88
C GLY A 36 11.26 3.57 14.16
N HIS A 37 10.68 2.53 14.78
CA HIS A 37 11.21 1.89 15.99
C HIS A 37 12.24 0.77 15.73
N LEU A 38 12.65 0.55 14.47
CA LEU A 38 13.62 -0.50 14.13
C LEU A 38 15.07 -0.05 14.40
N ASP A 39 15.80 -0.86 15.17
CA ASP A 39 17.15 -0.60 15.72
C ASP A 39 18.29 -0.40 14.68
N SER A 40 18.01 -0.40 13.37
CA SER A 40 19.02 -0.22 12.32
C SER A 40 18.57 0.76 11.23
N PRO A 41 19.30 1.89 11.03
CA PRO A 41 19.01 2.88 9.98
C PRO A 41 18.96 2.30 8.56
N VAL A 42 19.73 1.22 8.32
CA VAL A 42 19.80 0.55 7.02
C VAL A 42 18.48 -0.14 6.67
N TYR A 43 17.82 -0.75 7.66
CA TYR A 43 16.53 -1.42 7.43
C TYR A 43 15.44 -0.40 7.13
N LEU A 44 15.39 0.67 7.93
CA LEU A 44 14.48 1.80 7.73
C LEU A 44 14.64 2.42 6.34
N GLY A 45 15.88 2.67 5.91
CA GLY A 45 16.19 3.16 4.57
C GLY A 45 15.71 2.22 3.48
N GLY A 46 15.93 0.91 3.63
CA GLY A 46 15.52 -0.10 2.65
C GLY A 46 14.00 -0.18 2.48
N VAL A 47 13.26 -0.19 3.60
CA VAL A 47 11.80 -0.18 3.57
C VAL A 47 11.25 1.12 2.98
N ALA A 48 11.83 2.27 3.32
CA ALA A 48 11.43 3.56 2.75
C ALA A 48 11.62 3.60 1.23
N VAL A 49 12.77 3.12 0.73
CA VAL A 49 13.04 3.00 -0.71
C VAL A 49 12.05 2.06 -1.38
N GLY A 50 11.84 0.86 -0.82
CA GLY A 50 10.90 -0.12 -1.37
C GLY A 50 9.45 0.36 -1.36
N ALA A 51 9.02 1.04 -0.30
CA ALA A 51 7.68 1.63 -0.19
C ALA A 51 7.49 2.76 -1.21
N THR A 52 8.51 3.61 -1.41
CA THR A 52 8.49 4.68 -2.41
C THR A 52 8.36 4.12 -3.82
N ALA A 53 9.20 3.14 -4.19
CA ALA A 53 9.14 2.46 -5.48
C ALA A 53 7.77 1.82 -5.75
N THR A 54 7.23 1.11 -4.74
CA THR A 54 5.90 0.51 -4.82
C THR A 54 4.80 1.56 -5.00
N SER A 55 4.89 2.66 -4.26
CA SER A 55 3.91 3.76 -4.32
C SER A 55 3.90 4.41 -5.71
N PHE A 56 5.08 4.67 -6.28
CA PHE A 56 5.20 5.17 -7.65
C PHE A 56 4.57 4.21 -8.67
N LEU A 57 4.92 2.93 -8.62
CA LEU A 57 4.37 1.93 -9.55
C LEU A 57 2.84 1.84 -9.44
N PHE A 58 2.29 1.80 -8.23
CA PHE A 58 0.86 1.65 -8.03
C PHE A 58 0.09 2.94 -8.31
N MET A 59 0.72 4.10 -8.12
CA MET A 59 0.17 5.39 -8.53
C MET A 59 -0.05 5.45 -10.03
N LEU A 60 0.88 4.92 -10.84
CA LEU A 60 0.72 4.83 -12.29
C LEU A 60 -0.47 3.96 -12.70
N LEU A 61 -0.85 2.99 -11.87
CA LEU A 61 -1.99 2.09 -12.08
C LEU A 61 -3.29 2.60 -11.45
N LEU A 62 -3.25 3.73 -10.74
CA LEU A 62 -4.43 4.27 -10.06
C LEU A 62 -5.51 4.76 -11.03
N PHE A 63 -5.17 4.99 -12.31
CA PHE A 63 -6.16 5.29 -13.35
C PHE A 63 -7.22 4.20 -13.45
N LEU A 64 -6.88 2.93 -13.17
CA LEU A 64 -7.83 1.82 -13.16
C LEU A 64 -9.02 2.10 -12.26
N ARG A 65 -8.79 2.71 -11.08
CA ARG A 65 -9.87 3.10 -10.16
C ARG A 65 -10.79 4.14 -10.78
N MET A 66 -10.23 5.24 -11.29
CA MET A 66 -11.01 6.36 -11.81
C MET A 66 -11.77 5.97 -13.09
N SER A 67 -11.15 5.18 -13.97
CA SER A 67 -11.79 4.59 -15.14
C SER A 67 -12.95 3.67 -14.76
N THR A 68 -12.80 2.84 -13.71
CA THR A 68 -13.87 1.97 -13.22
C THR A 68 -15.08 2.79 -12.73
N THR A 69 -14.84 3.83 -11.93
CA THR A 69 -15.91 4.71 -11.42
C THR A 69 -16.69 5.34 -12.57
N GLY A 70 -15.98 5.91 -13.56
CA GLY A 70 -16.60 6.57 -14.71
C GLY A 70 -17.39 5.62 -15.61
N LEU A 71 -16.84 4.45 -15.93
CA LEU A 71 -17.51 3.44 -16.75
C LEU A 71 -18.73 2.84 -16.03
N THR A 72 -18.62 2.62 -14.72
CA THR A 72 -19.73 2.09 -13.90
C THR A 72 -20.85 3.11 -13.75
N ALA A 73 -20.53 4.39 -13.54
CA ALA A 73 -21.53 5.45 -13.47
C ALA A 73 -22.29 5.61 -14.79
N GLN A 74 -21.59 5.51 -15.92
CA GLN A 74 -22.21 5.53 -17.26
C GLN A 74 -23.10 4.29 -17.51
N ALA A 75 -22.64 3.10 -17.11
CA ALA A 75 -23.39 1.84 -17.22
C ALA A 75 -24.59 1.74 -16.25
N ARG A 76 -24.79 2.73 -15.38
CA ARG A 76 -25.97 2.86 -14.52
C ARG A 76 -27.00 3.86 -15.05
N ALA A 77 -26.67 4.58 -16.13
CA ALA A 77 -27.59 5.52 -16.74
C ALA A 77 -28.81 4.78 -17.36
N PRO A 78 -30.03 5.37 -17.33
CA PRO A 78 -31.27 4.72 -17.79
C PRO A 78 -31.27 4.20 -19.23
N ARG A 79 -30.29 4.60 -20.06
CA ARG A 79 -30.15 4.19 -21.47
C ARG A 79 -29.14 3.06 -21.71
N SER A 80 -28.56 2.49 -20.65
CA SER A 80 -27.50 1.46 -20.78
C SER A 80 -28.08 0.05 -20.73
N ALA A 81 -27.63 -0.81 -21.65
CA ALA A 81 -28.16 -2.17 -21.84
C ALA A 81 -27.61 -3.21 -20.84
N ALA A 82 -26.67 -2.85 -19.96
CA ALA A 82 -25.98 -3.79 -19.08
C ALA A 82 -25.61 -3.15 -17.71
N PRO A 83 -26.50 -3.22 -16.70
CA PRO A 83 -26.31 -2.62 -15.37
C PRO A 83 -25.10 -3.10 -14.54
N GLY A 84 -24.27 -4.02 -15.06
CA GLY A 84 -23.09 -4.58 -14.39
C GLY A 84 -21.78 -4.49 -15.17
N ALA A 85 -21.76 -3.92 -16.38
CA ALA A 85 -20.60 -3.96 -17.28
C ALA A 85 -19.35 -3.23 -16.74
N GLY A 86 -19.55 -2.21 -15.89
CA GLY A 86 -18.45 -1.37 -15.38
C GLY A 86 -17.44 -2.10 -14.48
N ALA A 87 -17.89 -3.06 -13.66
CA ALA A 87 -16.99 -3.84 -12.78
C ALA A 87 -16.15 -4.84 -13.58
N GLY A 88 -16.80 -5.59 -14.48
CA GLY A 88 -16.13 -6.61 -15.30
C GLY A 88 -15.08 -6.01 -16.23
N ALA A 89 -15.34 -4.82 -16.77
CA ALA A 89 -14.43 -4.13 -17.68
C ALA A 89 -13.08 -3.73 -17.04
N ALA A 90 -13.04 -3.46 -15.74
CA ALA A 90 -11.83 -3.02 -15.05
C ALA A 90 -11.18 -4.10 -14.17
N ALA A 91 -11.93 -5.12 -13.74
CA ALA A 91 -11.41 -6.23 -12.96
C ALA A 91 -10.39 -7.07 -13.75
N GLY A 92 -10.67 -7.35 -15.03
CA GLY A 92 -9.75 -8.08 -15.91
C GLY A 92 -8.39 -7.39 -16.08
N PRO A 93 -8.34 -6.12 -16.50
CA PRO A 93 -7.10 -5.35 -16.62
C PRO A 93 -6.34 -5.21 -15.30
N ALA A 94 -7.01 -5.05 -14.16
CA ALA A 94 -6.33 -4.93 -12.87
C ALA A 94 -5.71 -6.24 -12.39
N LEU A 95 -6.42 -7.36 -12.55
CA LEU A 95 -5.86 -8.68 -12.27
C LEU A 95 -4.72 -9.00 -13.24
N GLY A 96 -4.88 -8.69 -14.53
CA GLY A 96 -3.84 -8.84 -15.55
C GLY A 96 -2.59 -8.02 -15.23
N ALA A 97 -2.74 -6.75 -14.84
CA ALA A 97 -1.64 -5.90 -14.41
C ALA A 97 -0.96 -6.46 -13.15
N GLY A 98 -1.72 -6.95 -12.18
CA GLY A 98 -1.17 -7.57 -10.97
C GLY A 98 -0.37 -8.84 -11.27
N VAL A 99 -0.88 -9.71 -12.13
CA VAL A 99 -0.16 -10.91 -12.58
C VAL A 99 1.09 -10.52 -13.37
N LEU A 100 1.00 -9.51 -14.24
CA LEU A 100 2.14 -9.02 -15.00
C LEU A 100 3.25 -8.48 -14.09
N ILE A 101 2.89 -7.77 -13.01
CA ILE A 101 3.85 -7.34 -11.98
C ILE A 101 4.52 -8.54 -11.31
N ILE A 102 3.77 -9.60 -10.98
CA ILE A 102 4.36 -10.81 -10.37
C ILE A 102 5.35 -11.49 -11.32
N LEU A 103 4.99 -11.59 -12.61
CA LEU A 103 5.83 -12.22 -13.63
C LEU A 103 7.09 -11.41 -13.92
N LEU A 104 6.95 -10.08 -14.02
CA LEU A 104 8.05 -9.15 -14.28
C LEU A 104 8.70 -8.61 -13.00
N ARG A 105 8.45 -9.23 -11.84
CA ARG A 105 8.88 -8.66 -10.55
C ARG A 105 10.39 -8.44 -10.47
N LEU A 106 11.19 -9.39 -10.92
CA LEU A 106 12.65 -9.30 -10.84
C LEU A 106 13.21 -8.14 -11.67
N PRO A 107 12.93 -8.02 -12.98
CA PRO A 107 13.43 -6.90 -13.76
C PRO A 107 12.84 -5.56 -13.32
N LEU A 108 11.60 -5.52 -12.84
CA LEU A 108 11.00 -4.31 -12.30
C LEU A 108 11.66 -3.87 -10.97
N ILE A 109 12.06 -4.81 -10.11
CA ILE A 109 12.80 -4.52 -8.87
C ILE A 109 14.18 -3.98 -9.22
N ASP A 110 14.89 -4.62 -10.15
CA ASP A 110 16.21 -4.18 -10.59
C ASP A 110 16.17 -2.76 -11.15
N LEU A 111 15.19 -2.48 -12.02
CA LEU A 111 14.96 -1.16 -12.58
C LEU A 111 14.64 -0.13 -11.49
N ALA A 112 13.73 -0.46 -10.56
CA ALA A 112 13.34 0.43 -9.49
C ALA A 112 14.52 0.79 -8.57
N LEU A 113 15.32 -0.21 -8.18
CA LEU A 113 16.50 -0.01 -7.33
C LEU A 113 17.60 0.77 -8.06
N HIS A 114 17.76 0.57 -9.37
CA HIS A 114 18.69 1.33 -10.18
C HIS A 114 18.31 2.81 -10.31
N ILE A 115 17.01 3.09 -10.47
CA ILE A 115 16.49 4.46 -10.55
C ILE A 115 16.59 5.19 -9.20
N VAL A 116 16.21 4.53 -8.10
CA VAL A 116 16.21 5.17 -6.78
C VAL A 116 17.64 5.40 -6.29
N GLY A 117 18.54 4.44 -6.51
CA GLY A 117 19.92 4.50 -6.02
C GLY A 117 20.01 4.42 -4.50
N GLY A 118 21.22 4.23 -3.97
CA GLY A 118 21.47 4.12 -2.53
C GLY A 118 22.72 3.32 -2.21
N SER A 119 23.00 3.12 -0.93
CA SER A 119 24.07 2.20 -0.49
C SER A 119 23.66 0.75 -0.72
N GLU A 120 24.62 -0.13 -0.99
CA GLU A 120 24.36 -1.55 -1.26
C GLU A 120 23.53 -2.22 -0.15
N ALA A 121 23.86 -1.92 1.11
CA ALA A 121 23.15 -2.48 2.26
C ALA A 121 21.67 -2.04 2.33
N VAL A 122 21.36 -0.82 1.90
CA VAL A 122 19.98 -0.31 1.82
C VAL A 122 19.23 -0.94 0.65
N LEU A 123 19.88 -1.03 -0.52
CA LEU A 123 19.28 -1.61 -1.72
C LEU A 123 19.01 -3.12 -1.57
N GLU A 124 19.89 -3.85 -0.88
CA GLU A 124 19.65 -5.26 -0.58
C GLU A 124 18.40 -5.44 0.28
N GLN A 125 18.20 -4.56 1.27
CA GLN A 125 17.00 -4.64 2.11
C GLN A 125 15.74 -4.20 1.36
N ALA A 126 15.85 -3.17 0.51
CA ALA A 126 14.76 -2.75 -0.36
C ALA A 126 14.33 -3.87 -1.33
N ARG A 127 15.28 -4.62 -1.90
CA ARG A 127 14.99 -5.80 -2.74
C ARG A 127 14.14 -6.81 -2.00
N ARG A 128 14.56 -7.25 -0.80
CA ARG A 128 13.82 -8.25 -0.02
C ARG A 128 12.41 -7.78 0.31
N PHE A 129 12.27 -6.51 0.67
CA PHE A 129 10.97 -5.90 0.91
C PHE A 129 10.08 -5.96 -0.35
N LEU A 130 10.60 -5.55 -1.51
CA LEU A 130 9.86 -5.51 -2.77
C LEU A 130 9.45 -6.90 -3.26
N GLU A 131 10.33 -7.90 -3.15
CA GLU A 131 10.06 -9.28 -3.56
C GLU A 131 8.84 -9.86 -2.84
N ILE A 132 8.75 -9.63 -1.52
CA ILE A 132 7.61 -10.07 -0.71
C ILE A 132 6.38 -9.22 -1.04
N ARG A 133 6.53 -7.90 -1.10
CA ARG A 133 5.41 -6.97 -1.28
C ARG A 133 4.70 -7.17 -2.61
N TRP A 134 5.43 -7.39 -3.70
CA TRP A 134 4.84 -7.48 -5.04
C TRP A 134 4.13 -8.80 -5.33
N LEU A 135 4.32 -9.84 -4.51
CA LEU A 135 3.45 -11.04 -4.55
C LEU A 135 1.99 -10.69 -4.21
N SER A 136 1.77 -9.66 -3.39
CA SER A 136 0.45 -9.16 -3.05
C SER A 136 -0.11 -8.13 -4.06
N ALA A 137 0.57 -7.89 -5.19
CA ALA A 137 0.17 -6.89 -6.18
C ALA A 137 -1.23 -7.12 -6.77
N PRO A 138 -1.66 -8.35 -7.16
CA PRO A 138 -3.01 -8.57 -7.68
C PRO A 138 -4.11 -8.20 -6.68
N ALA A 139 -3.94 -8.60 -5.42
CA ALA A 139 -4.87 -8.24 -4.35
C ALA A 139 -4.87 -6.71 -4.11
N SER A 140 -3.69 -6.10 -4.14
CA SER A 140 -3.52 -4.66 -3.94
C SER A 140 -4.14 -3.82 -5.06
N LEU A 141 -4.18 -4.32 -6.30
CA LEU A 141 -4.81 -3.67 -7.45
C LEU A 141 -6.31 -3.99 -7.58
N ALA A 142 -6.76 -5.14 -7.10
CA ALA A 142 -8.19 -5.47 -7.03
C ALA A 142 -8.94 -4.53 -6.10
N ASN A 143 -8.33 -4.15 -4.96
CA ASN A 143 -8.93 -3.26 -3.97
C ASN A 143 -9.37 -1.88 -4.54
N PRO A 144 -8.50 -1.09 -5.22
CA PRO A 144 -8.91 0.18 -5.80
C PRO A 144 -9.95 0.03 -6.92
N VAL A 145 -9.95 -1.08 -7.69
CA VAL A 145 -11.02 -1.35 -8.68
C VAL A 145 -12.36 -1.62 -8.01
N LEU A 146 -12.36 -2.43 -6.94
CA LEU A 146 -13.55 -2.70 -6.14
C LEU A 146 -14.13 -1.40 -5.57
N LEU A 147 -13.27 -0.54 -5.03
CA LEU A 147 -13.67 0.79 -4.53
C LEU A 147 -14.23 1.68 -5.64
N GLY A 148 -13.59 1.72 -6.81
CA GLY A 148 -14.07 2.50 -7.96
C GLY A 148 -15.44 2.03 -8.45
N TRP A 149 -15.66 0.72 -8.50
CA TRP A 149 -16.94 0.14 -8.84
C TRP A 149 -18.03 0.49 -7.82
N LEU A 150 -17.77 0.28 -6.52
CA LEU A 150 -18.73 0.59 -5.45
C LEU A 150 -19.15 2.07 -5.44
N LEU A 151 -18.19 2.97 -5.68
CA LEU A 151 -18.46 4.40 -5.82
C LEU A 151 -19.26 4.70 -7.10
N GLY A 152 -18.94 4.06 -8.22
CA GLY A 152 -19.67 4.20 -9.48
C GLY A 152 -21.13 3.73 -9.40
N VAL A 153 -21.43 2.70 -8.60
CA VAL A 153 -22.81 2.24 -8.31
C VAL A 153 -23.53 3.17 -7.31
N GLN A 154 -22.84 4.19 -6.77
CA GLN A 154 -23.30 5.09 -5.72
C GLN A 154 -23.60 4.40 -4.37
N TYR A 155 -22.98 3.25 -4.12
CA TYR A 155 -23.12 2.55 -2.85
C TYR A 155 -22.08 3.03 -1.85
N ALA A 156 -22.19 4.31 -1.42
CA ALA A 156 -21.16 5.01 -0.64
C ALA A 156 -20.84 4.40 0.75
N ARG A 157 -21.72 3.53 1.28
CA ARG A 157 -21.49 2.87 2.58
C ARG A 157 -20.44 1.75 2.50
N ALA A 158 -20.41 0.97 1.42
CA ALA A 158 -19.47 -0.15 1.32
C ALA A 158 -18.00 0.27 1.24
N PRO A 159 -17.60 1.32 0.47
CA PRO A 159 -16.23 1.82 0.50
C PRO A 159 -15.77 2.21 1.90
N VAL A 160 -16.64 2.88 2.67
CA VAL A 160 -16.34 3.30 4.04
C VAL A 160 -16.08 2.08 4.92
N ILE A 161 -16.95 1.08 4.88
CA ILE A 161 -16.77 -0.16 5.64
C ILE A 161 -15.49 -0.88 5.22
N LEU A 162 -15.24 -0.99 3.91
CA LEU A 162 -14.06 -1.67 3.37
C LEU A 162 -12.77 -1.00 3.84
N LEU A 163 -12.70 0.34 3.78
CA LEU A 163 -11.54 1.09 4.26
C LEU A 163 -11.40 0.98 5.78
N VAL A 164 -12.47 1.18 6.54
CA VAL A 164 -12.41 1.11 8.01
C VAL A 164 -11.98 -0.27 8.48
N VAL A 165 -12.58 -1.34 7.95
CA VAL A 165 -12.20 -2.72 8.29
C VAL A 165 -10.77 -3.02 7.84
N GLY A 166 -10.38 -2.60 6.63
CA GLY A 166 -9.02 -2.79 6.14
C GLY A 166 -7.97 -2.09 6.99
N ASN A 167 -8.23 -0.85 7.39
CA ASN A 167 -7.36 -0.08 8.28
C ASN A 167 -7.29 -0.69 9.69
N LEU A 168 -8.43 -1.09 10.27
CA LEU A 168 -8.46 -1.74 11.58
C LEU A 168 -7.72 -3.09 11.56
N LEU A 169 -7.92 -3.89 10.51
CA LEU A 169 -7.19 -5.14 10.32
C LEU A 169 -5.69 -4.88 10.21
N ASN A 170 -5.28 -3.85 9.47
CA ASN A 170 -3.87 -3.48 9.35
C ASN A 170 -3.28 -3.11 10.73
N ILE A 171 -3.91 -2.20 11.47
CA ILE A 171 -3.48 -1.82 12.84
C ILE A 171 -3.41 -3.04 13.76
N VAL A 172 -4.43 -3.92 13.74
CA VAL A 172 -4.44 -5.13 14.57
C VAL A 172 -3.34 -6.09 14.17
N LEU A 173 -3.09 -6.29 12.87
CA LEU A 173 -2.01 -7.15 12.38
C LEU A 173 -0.65 -6.61 12.78
N ASP A 174 -0.41 -5.32 12.62
CA ASP A 174 0.84 -4.67 13.01
C ASP A 174 1.08 -4.81 14.51
N LEU A 175 0.07 -4.50 15.33
CA LEU A 175 0.13 -4.66 16.78
C LEU A 175 0.35 -6.13 17.18
N TRP A 176 -0.30 -7.08 16.50
CA TRP A 176 -0.17 -8.50 16.79
C TRP A 176 1.18 -9.08 16.36
N LEU A 177 1.70 -8.69 15.19
CA LEU A 177 3.02 -9.09 14.69
C LEU A 177 4.14 -8.52 15.57
N VAL A 178 4.02 -7.26 15.98
CA VAL A 178 5.02 -6.58 16.81
C VAL A 178 4.98 -7.07 18.27
N MET A 179 3.78 -7.10 18.89
CA MET A 179 3.65 -7.46 20.32
C MET A 179 3.50 -8.96 20.57
N GLY A 180 2.76 -9.67 19.70
CA GLY A 180 2.40 -11.08 19.89
C GLY A 180 3.50 -12.05 19.44
N LEU A 181 4.16 -11.79 18.33
CA LEU A 181 5.20 -12.69 17.83
C LEU A 181 6.57 -12.53 18.50
N ARG A 182 6.75 -11.52 19.39
CA ARG A 182 8.06 -11.12 19.93
C ARG A 182 9.16 -11.18 18.86
N MET A 183 8.85 -10.76 17.63
CA MET A 183 9.85 -10.25 16.68
C MET A 183 10.35 -8.87 17.15
N ASN A 184 10.41 -8.67 18.47
CA ASN A 184 11.26 -7.72 19.11
C ASN A 184 12.68 -8.22 18.88
N VAL A 185 13.26 -7.87 17.72
CA VAL A 185 14.71 -7.80 17.46
C VAL A 185 15.51 -8.86 18.24
N ARG A 186 15.07 -10.12 18.20
CA ARG A 186 15.86 -11.22 18.74
C ARG A 186 16.84 -11.57 17.65
N GLU A 187 17.94 -10.84 17.66
CA GLU A 187 19.27 -11.35 17.45
C GLU A 187 19.28 -12.70 16.71
N ARG A 188 19.10 -12.68 15.38
CA ARG A 188 19.98 -13.55 14.58
C ARG A 188 21.36 -12.92 14.72
N ARG A 189 21.99 -13.30 15.83
CA ARG A 189 23.38 -13.05 16.17
C ARG A 189 24.23 -13.35 14.94
N TRP A 190 24.48 -12.31 14.15
CA TRP A 190 25.63 -12.28 13.25
C TRP A 190 26.85 -12.58 14.12
N PRO A 191 27.80 -13.44 13.67
CA PRO A 191 29.00 -13.67 14.45
C PRO A 191 29.69 -12.32 14.66
N ARG A 192 29.74 -11.86 15.92
CA ARG A 192 30.62 -10.76 16.30
C ARG A 192 32.02 -11.18 15.83
N SER A 193 32.65 -10.36 15.01
CA SER A 193 34.09 -10.47 14.79
C SER A 193 34.77 -10.44 16.18
N PRO A 194 35.75 -11.32 16.42
CA PRO A 194 36.35 -11.45 17.72
C PRO A 194 37.07 -10.15 18.09
N ARG A 195 36.93 -9.76 19.35
CA ARG A 195 37.70 -8.70 20.00
C ARG A 195 39.17 -8.77 19.58
N SER A 196 39.70 -7.66 19.08
CA SER A 196 41.13 -7.36 19.14
C SER A 196 41.36 -6.27 20.20
N THR A 197 41.39 -6.68 21.46
CA THR A 197 42.39 -6.14 22.38
C THR A 197 43.21 -7.35 22.81
N PRO A 198 44.54 -7.24 22.84
CA PRO A 198 45.17 -6.77 24.08
C PRO A 198 46.53 -6.07 23.79
N PRO A 199 47.46 -5.96 24.74
CA PRO A 199 47.47 -5.07 25.89
C PRO A 199 48.74 -4.17 25.90
N SER A 200 48.84 -3.30 26.92
CA SER A 200 50.09 -2.75 27.48
C SER A 200 50.99 -1.86 26.60
N LEU A 201 50.89 -0.54 26.80
CA LEU A 201 52.00 0.37 27.11
C LEU A 201 51.37 1.46 28.02
N LEU A 202 51.52 1.40 29.35
CA LEU A 202 52.64 2.01 30.12
C LEU A 202 52.88 3.45 29.66
N ALA A 203 52.43 4.44 30.43
CA ALA A 203 53.15 5.04 31.57
C ALA A 203 53.78 6.38 31.15
N CYS A 204 53.70 7.35 32.06
CA CYS A 204 54.12 8.75 32.00
C CYS A 204 53.15 9.72 31.30
#